data_AF-A0A350KLA2-F1
#
_entry.id   AF-A0A350KLA2-F1
#
_cell.length_a   1.000
_cell.length_b   1.000
_cell.length_c   1.000
_cell.angle_alpha   90.00
_cell.angle_beta   90.00
_cell.angle_gamma   90.00
#
_symmetry.space_group_name_H-M   'P 1'
#
loop_
_entity.id
_entity.type
_entity.pdbx_description
1 polymer ?
#
loop_
_entity_poly.entity_id
_entity_poly.type
_entity_poly.pdbx_seq_one_letter_code
_entity_poly.pdbx_strand_id
1 'polypeptide(L)'
;MIEDILKQLSKDEGAMIVRPASSKDLAQCQKDMAEIGLPPVPQGYIDFLRDVNGFAWNGIEFFSTDQVSDPESGYTLNDIVTANEDFADYSDDLEGFVLLGRADDDLYVYNTANEKYEVLDFTGHDVMEDYDTFDAMFEGVVSPRM
;
A
#
# COMPACT_ATOMS: atom_id res chain seq x y z
N MET A 1 3.87 -5.48 -17.13
CA MET A 1 2.72 -5.83 -16.27
C MET A 1 2.34 -4.64 -15.40
N ILE A 2 2.97 -4.39 -14.23
CA ILE A 2 2.74 -3.15 -13.46
C ILE A 2 3.04 -1.90 -14.30
N GLU A 3 4.21 -1.85 -14.94
CA GLU A 3 4.62 -0.69 -15.77
C GLU A 3 3.60 -0.35 -16.87
N ASP A 4 2.95 -1.37 -17.44
CA ASP A 4 1.94 -1.17 -18.50
C ASP A 4 0.64 -0.60 -17.91
N ILE A 5 0.21 -1.10 -16.76
CA ILE A 5 -0.93 -0.58 -16.00
C ILE A 5 -0.68 0.88 -15.64
N LEU A 6 0.46 1.19 -15.00
CA LEU A 6 0.83 2.54 -14.61
C LEU A 6 0.91 3.49 -15.81
N LYS A 7 1.46 3.05 -16.94
CA LYS A 7 1.54 3.84 -18.17
C LYS A 7 0.17 4.10 -18.81
N GLN A 8 -0.78 3.19 -18.64
CA GLN A 8 -2.15 3.41 -19.06
C GLN A 8 -2.84 4.42 -18.14
N LEU A 9 -2.72 4.24 -16.83
CA LEU A 9 -3.33 5.10 -15.81
C LEU A 9 -2.70 6.49 -15.75
N SER A 10 -1.45 6.67 -16.14
CA SER A 10 -0.81 8.00 -16.20
C SER A 10 -1.45 8.97 -17.19
N LYS A 11 -2.45 8.52 -17.95
CA LYS A 11 -3.26 9.33 -18.88
C LYS A 11 -4.62 9.71 -18.29
N ASP A 12 -4.97 9.14 -17.15
CA ASP A 12 -6.19 9.43 -16.41
C ASP A 12 -5.89 10.54 -15.39
N GLU A 13 -6.68 11.61 -15.43
CA GLU A 13 -6.54 12.75 -14.51
C GLU A 13 -6.90 12.38 -13.07
N GLY A 14 -7.62 11.27 -12.85
CA GLY A 14 -7.94 10.75 -11.52
C GLY A 14 -6.86 9.85 -10.91
N ALA A 15 -5.77 9.56 -11.64
CA ALA A 15 -4.70 8.69 -11.14
C ALA A 15 -3.60 9.51 -10.46
N MET A 16 -3.43 9.28 -9.17
CA MET A 16 -2.30 9.79 -8.40
C MET A 16 -1.18 8.74 -8.42
N ILE A 17 -0.18 8.95 -9.26
CA ILE A 17 1.04 8.13 -9.32
C ILE A 17 2.18 8.95 -8.77
N VAL A 18 2.66 8.60 -7.57
CA VAL A 18 3.65 9.41 -6.86
C VAL A 18 5.06 9.11 -7.38
N ARG A 19 5.92 10.13 -7.38
CA ARG A 19 7.35 10.04 -7.76
C ARG A 19 8.06 8.86 -7.07
N PRO A 20 9.07 8.23 -7.68
CA PRO A 20 9.96 7.26 -7.03
C PRO A 20 10.42 7.66 -5.62
N ALA A 21 10.43 6.71 -4.68
CA ALA A 21 10.99 6.92 -3.35
C ALA A 21 12.53 6.91 -3.43
N SER A 22 13.19 7.81 -2.71
CA SER A 22 14.65 7.75 -2.61
C SER A 22 15.08 6.63 -1.66
N SER A 23 16.32 6.15 -1.80
CA SER A 23 16.89 5.18 -0.84
C SER A 23 16.89 5.71 0.60
N LYS A 24 16.91 7.03 0.79
CA LYS A 24 16.81 7.66 2.10
C LYS A 24 15.39 7.55 2.66
N ASP A 25 14.37 7.81 1.83
CA ASP A 25 12.96 7.74 2.26
C ASP A 25 12.59 6.30 2.63
N LEU A 26 13.01 5.32 1.83
CA LEU A 26 12.81 3.89 2.12
C LEU A 26 13.52 3.45 3.41
N ALA A 27 14.77 3.88 3.62
CA ALA A 27 15.50 3.55 4.83
C ALA A 27 14.89 4.20 6.08
N GLN A 28 14.39 5.43 5.94
CA GLN A 28 13.71 6.16 7.01
C GLN A 28 12.38 5.47 7.36
N CYS A 29 11.57 5.13 6.36
CA CYS A 29 10.33 4.38 6.53
C CYS A 29 10.54 3.06 7.29
N GLN A 30 11.53 2.26 6.92
CA GLN A 30 11.87 1.02 7.63
C GLN A 30 12.29 1.25 9.07
N LYS A 31 13.06 2.32 9.32
CA LYS A 31 13.48 2.71 10.66
C LYS A 31 12.28 3.14 11.51
N ASP A 32 11.36 3.91 10.94
CA ASP A 32 10.21 4.45 11.66
C ASP A 32 9.23 3.34 12.03
N MET A 33 8.94 2.40 11.11
CA MET A 33 8.17 1.18 11.42
C MET A 33 8.77 0.40 12.61
N ALA A 34 10.10 0.26 12.65
CA ALA A 34 10.78 -0.41 13.74
C ALA A 34 10.74 0.39 15.07
N GLU A 35 10.78 1.73 15.01
CA GLU A 35 10.69 2.59 16.20
C GLU A 35 9.32 2.54 16.87
N ILE A 36 8.25 2.34 16.09
CA ILE A 36 6.89 2.11 16.60
C ILE A 36 6.58 0.64 16.90
N GLY A 37 7.57 -0.26 16.74
CA GLY A 37 7.45 -1.67 17.10
C GLY A 37 6.63 -2.53 16.13
N LEU A 38 6.37 -2.04 14.91
CA LEU A 38 5.61 -2.74 13.90
C LEU A 38 6.52 -3.55 12.96
N PRO A 39 5.98 -4.55 12.24
CA PRO A 39 6.77 -5.34 11.32
C PRO A 39 7.35 -4.50 10.17
N PRO A 40 8.50 -4.88 9.61
CA PRO A 40 9.11 -4.14 8.51
C PRO A 40 8.24 -4.21 7.25
N VAL A 41 8.26 -3.14 6.45
CA VAL A 41 7.58 -3.13 5.14
C VAL A 41 8.19 -4.22 4.24
N PRO A 42 7.39 -5.09 3.61
CA PRO A 42 7.90 -6.23 2.86
C PRO A 42 8.66 -5.81 1.61
N GLN A 43 9.66 -6.61 1.23
CA GLN A 43 10.59 -6.27 0.14
C GLN A 43 9.89 -6.01 -1.20
N GLY A 44 8.86 -6.79 -1.54
CA GLY A 44 8.11 -6.57 -2.79
C GLY A 44 7.40 -5.21 -2.83
N TYR A 45 6.95 -4.70 -1.68
CA TYR A 45 6.37 -3.36 -1.62
C TYR A 45 7.44 -2.27 -1.65
N ILE A 46 8.60 -2.50 -1.03
CA ILE A 46 9.76 -1.59 -1.14
C ILE A 46 10.26 -1.47 -2.58
N ASP A 47 10.23 -2.55 -3.35
CA ASP A 47 10.60 -2.52 -4.76
C ASP A 47 9.57 -1.73 -5.58
N PHE A 48 8.27 -1.86 -5.30
CA PHE A 48 7.24 -0.99 -5.87
C PHE A 48 7.46 0.49 -5.52
N LEU A 49 7.66 0.81 -4.23
CA LEU A 49 7.87 2.19 -3.77
C LEU A 49 9.09 2.87 -4.39
N ARG A 50 10.10 2.08 -4.77
CA ARG A 50 11.28 2.58 -5.47
C ARG A 50 10.94 3.16 -6.85
N ASP A 51 9.90 2.65 -7.50
CA ASP A 51 9.47 3.11 -8.81
C ASP A 51 8.25 4.05 -8.71
N VAL A 52 7.35 3.80 -7.75
CA VAL A 52 6.12 4.55 -7.50
C VAL A 52 5.89 4.65 -5.99
N ASN A 53 6.21 5.80 -5.39
CA ASN A 53 6.11 6.00 -3.94
C ASN A 53 4.68 6.28 -3.47
N GLY A 54 3.79 5.32 -3.71
CA GLY A 54 2.37 5.45 -3.43
C GLY A 54 1.54 5.69 -4.69
N PHE A 55 0.32 5.18 -4.63
CA PHE A 55 -0.61 5.14 -5.74
C PHE A 55 -2.03 5.33 -5.21
N ALA A 56 -2.82 6.19 -5.85
CA ALA A 56 -4.25 6.24 -5.62
C ALA A 56 -5.02 6.39 -6.93
N TRP A 57 -6.03 5.56 -7.14
CA TRP A 57 -6.88 5.63 -8.32
C TRP A 57 -8.16 4.83 -8.11
N ASN A 58 -9.31 5.42 -8.46
CA ASN A 58 -10.62 4.76 -8.44
C ASN A 58 -10.94 4.04 -7.10
N GLY A 59 -10.66 4.71 -5.98
CA GLY A 59 -10.87 4.18 -4.62
C GLY A 59 -9.76 3.25 -4.11
N ILE A 60 -8.82 2.80 -4.95
CA ILE A 60 -7.64 2.05 -4.52
C ILE A 60 -6.60 3.03 -3.98
N GLU A 61 -6.03 2.71 -2.84
CA GLU A 61 -4.90 3.40 -2.22
C GLU A 61 -3.78 2.37 -1.93
N PHE A 62 -2.55 2.71 -2.29
CA PHE A 62 -1.32 2.07 -1.82
C PHE A 62 -0.44 3.17 -1.21
N PHE A 63 -0.11 3.05 0.07
CA PHE A 63 0.48 4.12 0.87
C PHE A 63 1.93 4.44 0.49
N SER A 64 2.31 5.71 0.61
CA SER A 64 3.64 6.23 0.30
C SER A 64 4.58 6.16 1.52
N THR A 65 5.86 6.51 1.35
CA THR A 65 6.79 6.70 2.49
C THR A 65 6.61 8.04 3.19
N ASP A 66 5.98 9.01 2.53
CA ASP A 66 5.72 10.37 3.00
C ASP A 66 4.31 10.79 2.58
N GLN A 67 3.59 11.53 3.41
CA GLN A 67 2.26 12.01 3.04
C GLN A 67 2.34 12.88 1.78
N VAL A 68 1.53 12.57 0.78
CA VAL A 68 1.50 13.31 -0.49
C VAL A 68 0.10 13.85 -0.74
N SER A 69 0.00 15.16 -0.96
CA SER A 69 -1.26 15.81 -1.33
C SER A 69 -1.25 16.16 -2.81
N ASP A 70 -2.36 15.87 -3.49
CA ASP A 70 -2.65 16.41 -4.81
C ASP A 70 -3.28 17.81 -4.65
N PRO A 71 -2.60 18.88 -5.11
CA PRO A 71 -3.12 20.24 -4.99
C PRO A 71 -4.37 20.52 -5.84
N GLU A 72 -4.63 19.73 -6.89
CA GLU A 72 -5.76 19.95 -7.79
C GLU A 72 -7.06 19.38 -7.21
N SER A 73 -7.04 18.12 -6.75
CA SER A 73 -8.19 17.50 -6.10
C SER A 73 -8.31 17.82 -4.61
N GLY A 74 -7.21 18.24 -3.96
CA GLY A 74 -7.11 18.37 -2.51
C GLY A 74 -7.03 17.04 -1.76
N TYR A 75 -6.97 15.92 -2.49
CA TYR A 75 -6.82 14.59 -1.92
C TYR A 75 -5.42 14.43 -1.29
N THR A 76 -5.32 13.64 -0.23
CA THR A 76 -4.07 13.35 0.47
C THR A 76 -3.91 11.86 0.67
N LEU A 77 -2.87 11.29 0.07
CA LEU A 77 -2.43 9.92 0.29
C LEU A 77 -1.58 9.88 1.56
N ASN A 78 -1.98 9.03 2.51
CA ASN A 78 -1.26 8.83 3.75
C ASN A 78 0.05 8.07 3.54
N ASP A 79 1.01 8.34 4.41
CA ASP A 79 2.21 7.52 4.50
C ASP A 79 1.93 6.20 5.24
N ILE A 80 2.73 5.19 4.90
CA ILE A 80 2.60 3.83 5.42
C ILE A 80 2.84 3.74 6.93
N VAL A 81 3.68 4.61 7.50
CA VAL A 81 3.99 4.56 8.94
C VAL A 81 2.77 5.01 9.74
N THR A 82 2.25 6.20 9.43
CA THR A 82 1.01 6.72 10.04
C THR A 82 -0.15 5.75 9.84
N ALA A 83 -0.30 5.19 8.63
CA ALA A 83 -1.37 4.25 8.35
C ALA A 83 -1.27 2.95 9.17
N ASN A 84 -0.06 2.45 9.41
CA ASN A 84 0.14 1.25 10.22
C ASN A 84 0.03 1.52 11.73
N GLU A 85 0.40 2.71 12.19
CA GLU A 85 0.16 3.14 13.58
C GLU A 85 -1.34 3.16 13.88
N ASP A 86 -2.13 3.82 13.02
CA ASP A 86 -3.60 3.85 13.13
C ASP A 86 -4.21 2.44 13.03
N PHE A 87 -3.67 1.59 12.15
CA PHE A 87 -4.14 0.23 11.93
C PHE A 87 -3.90 -0.68 13.14
N ALA A 88 -2.73 -0.57 13.77
CA ALA A 88 -2.39 -1.33 14.98
C ALA A 88 -3.28 -0.94 16.17
N ASP A 89 -3.65 0.34 16.29
CA ASP A 89 -4.56 0.82 17.33
C ASP A 89 -6.03 0.37 17.11
N TYR A 90 -6.40 0.00 15.88
CA TYR A 90 -7.76 -0.37 15.53
C TYR A 90 -8.15 -1.78 15.99
N SER A 91 -7.23 -2.75 15.95
CA SER A 91 -7.53 -4.14 16.31
C SER A 91 -6.31 -4.94 16.76
N ASP A 92 -6.43 -5.58 17.94
CA ASP A 92 -5.41 -6.48 18.49
C ASP A 92 -5.18 -7.74 17.63
N ASP A 93 -6.16 -8.15 16.81
CA ASP A 93 -6.12 -9.38 16.01
C ASP A 93 -5.24 -9.24 14.74
N LEU A 94 -4.73 -8.04 14.48
CA LEU A 94 -3.92 -7.71 13.29
C LEU A 94 -2.42 -7.59 13.62
N GLU A 95 -2.00 -8.09 14.78
CA GLU A 95 -0.58 -8.25 15.11
C GLU A 95 0.12 -9.12 14.03
N GLY A 96 1.23 -8.63 13.50
CA GLY A 96 1.99 -9.34 12.46
C GLY A 96 1.51 -9.08 11.02
N PHE A 97 0.56 -8.17 10.82
CA PHE A 97 0.22 -7.65 9.50
C PHE A 97 0.90 -6.30 9.24
N VAL A 98 1.24 -6.04 7.98
CA VAL A 98 1.65 -4.72 7.51
C VAL A 98 0.60 -4.23 6.51
N LEU A 99 -0.09 -3.14 6.84
CA LEU A 99 -1.06 -2.51 5.95
C LEU A 99 -0.31 -1.75 4.85
N LEU A 100 -0.51 -2.16 3.60
CA LEU A 100 0.12 -1.58 2.42
C LEU A 100 -0.79 -0.54 1.74
N GLY A 101 -2.09 -0.70 1.92
CA GLY A 101 -3.09 0.08 1.21
C GLY A 101 -4.51 -0.40 1.54
N ARG A 102 -5.49 0.16 0.84
CA ARG A 102 -6.91 -0.17 1.02
C ARG A 102 -7.76 0.23 -0.19
N ALA A 103 -9.00 -0.23 -0.19
CA ALA A 103 -10.12 0.40 -0.89
C ALA A 103 -11.31 0.58 0.06
N ASP A 104 -12.48 0.94 -0.47
CA ASP A 104 -13.68 1.20 0.33
C ASP A 104 -14.06 0.03 1.27
N ASP A 105 -13.95 -1.21 0.77
CA ASP A 105 -14.33 -2.43 1.50
C ASP A 105 -13.17 -3.42 1.71
N ASP A 106 -11.96 -3.07 1.23
CA ASP A 106 -10.81 -3.98 1.21
C ASP A 106 -9.60 -3.39 1.97
N LEU A 107 -8.87 -4.24 2.69
CA LEU A 107 -7.54 -3.94 3.21
C LEU A 107 -6.50 -4.74 2.43
N TYR A 108 -5.41 -4.08 2.02
CA TYR A 108 -4.30 -4.74 1.35
C TYR A 108 -3.15 -4.88 2.34
N VAL A 109 -2.84 -6.11 2.74
CA VAL A 109 -1.88 -6.37 3.80
C VAL A 109 -0.79 -7.33 3.35
N TYR A 110 0.32 -7.30 4.08
CA TYR A 110 1.28 -8.39 4.10
C TYR A 110 1.23 -9.10 5.45
N ASN A 111 0.99 -10.41 5.40
CA ASN A 111 0.90 -11.26 6.57
C ASN A 111 2.27 -11.90 6.86
N THR A 112 2.90 -11.48 7.94
CA THR A 112 4.25 -11.96 8.29
C THR A 112 4.28 -13.40 8.78
N ALA A 113 3.13 -13.97 9.19
CA ALA A 113 3.07 -15.34 9.69
C ALA A 113 3.13 -16.39 8.58
N ASN A 114 2.60 -16.07 7.40
CA ASN A 114 2.57 -16.97 6.24
C ASN A 114 3.32 -16.43 5.00
N GLU A 115 3.89 -15.22 5.11
CA GLU A 115 4.65 -14.54 4.05
C GLU A 115 3.82 -14.29 2.77
N LYS A 116 2.51 -14.04 2.91
CA LYS A 116 1.60 -13.73 1.81
C LYS A 116 1.15 -12.28 1.79
N TYR A 117 0.83 -11.82 0.60
CA TYR A 117 0.06 -10.60 0.38
C TYR A 117 -1.42 -10.99 0.35
N GLU A 118 -2.23 -10.38 1.20
CA GLU A 118 -3.65 -10.76 1.37
C GLU A 118 -4.56 -9.56 1.18
N VAL A 119 -5.72 -9.80 0.57
CA VAL A 119 -6.84 -8.86 0.54
C VAL A 119 -7.81 -9.30 1.63
N LEU A 120 -8.02 -8.45 2.63
CA LEU A 120 -8.94 -8.71 3.72
C LEU A 120 -10.23 -7.90 3.55
N ASP A 121 -11.36 -8.48 3.93
CA ASP A 121 -12.58 -7.69 4.16
C ASP A 121 -12.35 -6.67 5.28
N PHE A 122 -12.71 -5.41 5.05
CA PHE A 122 -12.46 -4.32 6.00
C PHE A 122 -13.14 -4.53 7.36
N THR A 123 -14.29 -5.22 7.42
CA THR A 123 -15.09 -5.36 8.65
C THR A 123 -14.75 -6.63 9.41
N GLY A 124 -14.67 -7.76 8.70
CA GLY A 124 -14.48 -9.08 9.27
C GLY A 124 -13.03 -9.55 9.30
N HIS A 125 -12.14 -8.90 8.55
CA HIS A 125 -10.76 -9.32 8.31
C HIS A 125 -10.64 -10.74 7.73
N ASP A 126 -11.69 -11.23 7.07
CA ASP A 126 -11.66 -12.49 6.34
C ASP A 126 -10.74 -12.36 5.12
N VAL A 127 -9.84 -13.33 4.91
CA VAL A 127 -8.99 -13.38 3.72
C VAL A 127 -9.86 -13.69 2.50
N MET A 128 -10.00 -12.70 1.63
CA MET A 128 -10.77 -12.81 0.38
C MET A 128 -9.90 -13.40 -0.74
N GLU A 129 -8.65 -12.95 -0.82
CA GLU A 129 -7.66 -13.35 -1.82
C GLU A 129 -6.25 -13.36 -1.23
N ASP A 130 -5.37 -14.24 -1.71
CA ASP A 130 -3.95 -14.28 -1.34
C ASP A 130 -3.03 -14.37 -2.55
N TYR A 131 -1.82 -13.82 -2.40
CA TYR A 131 -0.84 -13.64 -3.45
C TYR A 131 0.58 -13.90 -2.94
N ASP A 132 1.41 -14.54 -3.77
CA ASP A 132 2.82 -14.79 -3.47
C ASP A 132 3.72 -13.55 -3.61
N THR A 133 3.25 -12.53 -4.34
CA THR A 133 4.03 -11.32 -4.64
C THR A 133 3.16 -10.09 -4.62
N PHE A 134 3.76 -8.94 -4.29
CA PHE A 134 3.06 -7.65 -4.37
C PHE A 134 2.57 -7.38 -5.79
N ASP A 135 3.36 -7.69 -6.81
CA ASP A 135 2.99 -7.45 -8.20
C ASP A 135 1.72 -8.17 -8.61
N ALA A 136 1.55 -9.42 -8.17
CA ALA A 136 0.35 -10.19 -8.42
C ALA A 136 -0.87 -9.58 -7.70
N MET A 137 -0.71 -9.11 -6.46
CA MET A 137 -1.76 -8.39 -5.74
C MET A 137 -2.13 -7.09 -6.48
N PHE A 138 -1.16 -6.25 -6.83
CA PHE A 138 -1.40 -5.00 -7.53
C PHE A 138 -2.15 -5.23 -8.85
N GLU A 139 -1.71 -6.20 -9.65
CA GLU A 139 -2.41 -6.57 -10.89
C GLU A 139 -3.83 -7.07 -10.62
N GLY A 140 -4.00 -7.93 -9.61
CA GLY A 140 -5.27 -8.53 -9.23
C GLY A 140 -6.31 -7.52 -8.74
N VAL A 141 -5.89 -6.46 -8.03
CA VAL A 141 -6.83 -5.46 -7.48
C VAL A 141 -7.04 -4.25 -8.39
N VAL A 142 -6.05 -3.91 -9.23
CA VAL A 142 -6.13 -2.73 -10.12
C VAL A 142 -6.76 -3.09 -11.46
N SER A 143 -6.33 -4.18 -12.10
CA SER A 143 -6.77 -4.52 -13.47
C SER A 143 -8.28 -4.70 -13.61
N PRO A 144 -9.01 -5.32 -12.65
CA PRO A 144 -10.46 -5.46 -12.76
C PRO A 144 -11.22 -4.14 -12.69
N ARG A 145 -10.58 -3.05 -12.23
CA ARG A 145 -11.20 -1.72 -12.08
C ARG A 145 -10.92 -0.81 -13.29
N MET A 146 -10.04 -1.22 -14.23
CA MET A 146 -9.65 -0.52 -15.48
C MET A 146 -10.67 -0.66 -16.61
#